data_AF-A0A543EN59-F1
#
_entry.id   AF-A0A543EN59-F1
#
_cell.length_a   1.000
_cell.length_b   1.000
_cell.length_c   1.000
_cell.angle_alpha   90.00
_cell.angle_beta   90.00
_cell.angle_gamma   90.00
#
_symmetry.space_group_name_H-M   'P 1'
#
loop_
_entity.id
_entity.type
_entity.pdbx_description
1 polymer ?
#
loop_
_entity_poly.entity_id
_entity_poly.type
_entity_poly.pdbx_seq_one_letter_code
_entity_poly.pdbx_strand_id
1 'polypeptide(L)'
;MLLLLKSQKTINGNSNIYFLKISSKDKSKTELYDLLDLETTYNLSKGDVINLRNKSYSANLEEDFKTFYFEIVGRMFISDDDNENNGGVMTLVIEPYFVK
;
A
#
# COMPACT_ATOMS: atom_id res chain seq x y z
N MET A 1 17.06 -10.37 -6.97
CA MET A 1 17.88 -9.51 -6.10
C MET A 1 16.98 -8.98 -4.99
N LEU A 2 17.03 -9.55 -3.79
CA LEU A 2 16.25 -9.07 -2.64
C LEU A 2 16.98 -7.88 -2.01
N LEU A 3 16.37 -6.69 -2.04
CA LEU A 3 16.86 -5.52 -1.32
C LEU A 3 16.48 -5.63 0.16
N LEU A 4 17.44 -6.03 0.99
CA LEU A 4 17.40 -5.81 2.44
C LEU A 4 17.52 -4.30 2.69
N LEU A 5 16.42 -3.66 3.07
CA LEU A 5 16.42 -2.26 3.51
C LEU A 5 17.12 -2.14 4.86
N LYS A 6 18.39 -1.73 4.83
CA LYS A 6 19.08 -1.18 5.99
C LYS A 6 18.41 0.13 6.39
N SER A 7 17.94 0.20 7.63
CA SER A 7 17.45 1.40 8.30
C SER A 7 18.37 2.58 8.05
N GLN A 8 17.88 3.57 7.29
CA GLN A 8 18.50 4.88 7.16
C GLN A 8 17.79 5.86 8.10
N LYS A 9 18.61 6.50 8.91
CA LYS A 9 18.30 7.53 9.92
C LYS A 9 17.44 8.64 9.29
N THR A 10 16.21 8.80 9.78
CA THR A 10 15.24 9.77 9.27
C THR A 10 15.64 11.20 9.62
N ILE A 11 15.70 12.06 8.61
CA ILE A 11 15.74 13.52 8.72
C ILE A 11 14.29 14.00 8.68
N ASN A 12 13.80 14.65 9.73
CA ASN A 12 12.55 15.42 9.85
C ASN A 12 11.28 14.88 9.15
N GLY A 13 10.44 14.17 9.92
CA GLY A 13 9.08 14.65 10.23
C GLY A 13 7.92 14.52 9.24
N ASN A 14 8.10 14.10 7.98
CA ASN A 14 6.97 13.94 7.05
C ASN A 14 6.73 12.46 6.71
N SER A 15 5.69 11.87 7.28
CA SER A 15 5.16 10.58 6.83
C SER A 15 4.14 10.79 5.71
N ASN A 16 4.20 9.92 4.69
CA ASN A 16 3.18 9.81 3.66
C ASN A 16 2.14 8.80 4.14
N ILE A 17 0.86 9.13 4.00
CA ILE A 17 -0.25 8.22 4.27
C ILE A 17 -0.88 7.84 2.94
N TYR A 18 -0.93 6.54 2.67
CA TYR A 18 -1.60 5.97 1.50
C TYR A 18 -2.80 5.14 1.93
N PHE A 19 -3.89 5.25 1.19
CA PHE A 19 -4.97 4.25 1.27
C PHE A 19 -4.70 3.15 0.25
N LEU A 20 -4.90 1.91 0.63
CA LEU A 20 -4.66 0.75 -0.22
C LEU A 20 -6.00 0.24 -0.74
N LYS A 21 -6.02 -0.09 -2.03
CA LYS A 21 -7.11 -0.82 -2.67
C LYS A 21 -6.54 -2.06 -3.33
N ILE A 22 -6.97 -3.23 -2.85
CA ILE A 22 -6.53 -4.49 -3.44
C ILE A 22 -7.31 -4.73 -4.74
N SER A 23 -6.58 -4.88 -5.84
CA SER A 23 -7.11 -5.36 -7.12
C SER A 23 -6.99 -6.87 -7.15
N SER A 24 -8.12 -7.56 -7.30
CA SER A 24 -8.20 -9.01 -7.42
C SER A 24 -9.42 -9.40 -8.25
N LYS A 25 -9.39 -10.60 -8.84
CA LYS A 25 -10.55 -11.17 -9.54
C LYS A 25 -11.68 -11.56 -8.59
N ASP A 26 -11.37 -11.81 -7.32
CA ASP A 26 -12.34 -12.17 -6.29
C ASP A 26 -12.81 -10.91 -5.55
N LYS A 27 -13.94 -10.36 -6.02
CA LYS A 27 -14.51 -9.12 -5.46
C LYS A 27 -14.94 -9.26 -4.00
N SER A 28 -15.36 -10.45 -3.58
CA SER A 28 -15.82 -10.70 -2.21
C SER A 28 -14.71 -10.50 -1.18
N LYS A 29 -13.46 -10.78 -1.59
CA LYS A 29 -12.27 -10.55 -0.78
C LYS A 29 -11.85 -9.09 -0.78
N THR A 30 -11.97 -8.39 -1.91
CA THR A 30 -11.47 -7.00 -2.00
C THR A 30 -12.28 -6.01 -1.15
N GLU A 31 -13.59 -6.22 -1.01
CA GLU A 31 -14.47 -5.35 -0.20
C GLU A 31 -14.12 -5.37 1.30
N LEU A 32 -13.56 -6.48 1.80
CA LEU A 32 -13.13 -6.61 3.20
C LEU A 32 -11.91 -5.75 3.55
N TYR A 33 -11.17 -5.29 2.53
CA TYR A 33 -9.94 -4.52 2.67
C TYR A 33 -10.05 -3.13 2.05
N ASP A 34 -11.27 -2.66 1.76
CA ASP A 34 -11.48 -1.26 1.41
C ASP A 34 -11.09 -0.39 2.62
N LEU A 35 -10.24 0.62 2.37
CA LEU A 35 -9.73 1.60 3.34
C LEU A 35 -8.57 1.15 4.24
N LEU A 36 -7.81 0.11 3.88
CA LEU A 36 -6.52 -0.13 4.55
C LEU A 36 -5.60 1.07 4.38
N ASP A 37 -4.88 1.45 5.44
CA ASP A 37 -3.90 2.54 5.38
C ASP A 37 -2.45 2.02 5.49
N LEU A 38 -1.55 2.79 4.87
CA LEU A 38 -0.11 2.57 4.93
C LEU A 38 0.60 3.90 5.16
N GLU A 39 1.07 4.08 6.38
CA GLU A 39 2.01 5.14 6.73
C GLU A 39 3.45 4.70 6.41
N THR A 40 4.19 5.56 5.69
CA THR A 40 5.58 5.31 5.32
C THR A 40 6.32 6.63 5.05
N THR A 41 7.62 6.66 5.28
CA THR A 41 8.48 7.81 4.92
C THR A 41 8.92 7.77 3.45
N TYR A 42 8.66 6.67 2.75
CA TYR A 42 9.00 6.51 1.34
C TYR A 42 7.87 7.03 0.44
N ASN A 43 8.21 7.62 -0.70
CA ASN A 43 7.24 7.99 -1.72
C ASN A 43 7.02 6.81 -2.66
N LEU A 44 5.89 6.12 -2.51
CA LEU A 44 5.59 4.89 -3.21
C LEU A 44 5.10 5.12 -4.64
N SER A 45 5.57 4.28 -5.56
CA SER A 45 5.34 4.40 -7.01
C SER A 45 4.89 3.08 -7.63
N LYS A 46 4.35 3.16 -8.85
CA LYS A 46 3.95 1.97 -9.62
C LYS A 46 5.17 1.07 -9.87
N GLY A 47 5.02 -0.22 -9.62
CA GLY A 47 6.07 -1.25 -9.72
C GLY A 47 6.80 -1.51 -8.40
N ASP A 48 6.61 -0.68 -7.36
CA ASP A 48 7.14 -0.98 -6.04
C ASP A 48 6.38 -2.16 -5.41
N VAL A 49 7.09 -2.97 -4.63
CA VAL A 49 6.51 -4.08 -3.86
C VAL A 49 6.50 -3.74 -2.38
N ILE A 50 5.33 -3.78 -1.76
CA ILE A 50 5.14 -3.56 -0.34
C ILE A 50 4.99 -4.91 0.40
N ASN A 51 5.46 -4.96 1.64
CA ASN A 51 5.32 -6.12 2.52
C ASN A 51 4.41 -5.76 3.71
N LEU A 52 3.24 -6.39 3.78
CA LEU A 52 2.22 -6.12 4.79
C LEU A 52 2.25 -7.11 5.96
N ARG A 53 3.30 -7.93 6.11
CA ARG A 53 3.42 -8.97 7.15
C ARG A 53 3.24 -8.45 8.58
N ASN A 54 3.70 -7.24 8.87
CA ASN A 54 3.70 -6.68 10.23
C ASN A 54 2.46 -5.84 10.54
N LYS A 55 1.39 -5.97 9.76
CA LYS A 55 0.12 -5.27 9.98
C LYS A 55 -0.85 -6.15 10.76
N SER A 56 -1.78 -5.55 11.50
CA SER A 56 -2.78 -6.27 12.31
C SER A 56 -3.68 -7.20 11.47
N TYR A 57 -3.88 -6.86 10.20
CA TYR A 57 -4.69 -7.61 9.23
C TYR A 57 -3.87 -8.61 8.39
N SER A 58 -2.59 -8.83 8.69
CA SER A 58 -1.71 -9.63 7.84
C SER A 58 -2.08 -11.12 7.77
N ALA A 59 -2.62 -11.68 8.85
CA ALA A 59 -3.10 -13.07 8.88
C ALA A 59 -4.24 -13.28 7.87
N ASN A 60 -5.21 -12.36 7.84
CA ASN A 60 -6.33 -12.41 6.92
C ASN A 60 -5.85 -12.25 5.46
N LEU A 61 -4.90 -11.34 5.22
CA LEU A 61 -4.31 -11.17 3.89
C LEU A 61 -3.60 -12.44 3.40
N GLU A 62 -2.85 -13.12 4.26
CA GLU A 62 -2.20 -14.39 3.91
C GLU A 62 -3.24 -15.47 3.63
N GLU A 63 -4.31 -15.55 4.42
CA GLU A 63 -5.37 -16.52 4.20
C GLU A 63 -6.08 -16.29 2.84
N ASP A 64 -6.41 -15.03 2.54
CA ASP A 64 -7.21 -14.67 1.37
C ASP A 64 -6.42 -14.64 0.07
N PHE A 65 -5.20 -14.09 0.11
CA PHE A 65 -4.38 -13.83 -1.08
C PHE A 65 -3.15 -14.73 -1.17
N LYS A 66 -2.87 -15.55 -0.15
CA LYS A 66 -1.71 -16.48 -0.11
C LYS A 66 -0.36 -15.78 -0.22
N THR A 67 -0.29 -14.50 0.17
CA THR A 67 0.93 -13.69 0.16
C THR A 67 0.84 -12.53 1.14
N PHE A 68 2.00 -11.99 1.52
CA PHE A 68 2.15 -10.72 2.23
C PHE A 68 2.71 -9.61 1.34
N TYR A 69 3.09 -9.97 0.12
CA TYR A 69 3.73 -9.06 -0.83
C TYR A 69 2.70 -8.59 -1.83
N PHE A 70 2.66 -7.29 -2.05
CA PHE A 70 1.76 -6.69 -3.01
C PHE A 70 2.52 -5.70 -3.89
N GLU A 71 2.30 -5.76 -5.19
CA GLU A 71 2.86 -4.83 -6.15
C GLU A 71 1.91 -3.66 -6.36
N ILE A 72 2.43 -2.43 -6.41
CA ILE A 72 1.64 -1.25 -6.73
C ILE A 72 1.44 -1.21 -8.25
N VAL A 73 0.21 -1.40 -8.71
CA VAL A 73 -0.15 -1.37 -10.14
C VAL A 73 -0.71 -0.03 -10.60
N GLY A 74 -1.16 0.81 -9.67
CA GLY A 74 -1.73 2.11 -9.97
C GLY A 74 -1.71 3.09 -8.80
N ARG A 75 -1.76 4.39 -9.12
CA ARG A 75 -1.91 5.50 -8.17
C ARG A 75 -3.15 6.29 -8.57
N MET A 76 -4.04 6.56 -7.63
CA MET A 76 -5.19 7.43 -7.81
C MET A 76 -5.05 8.62 -6.87
N PHE A 77 -5.18 9.82 -7.43
CA PHE A 77 -5.22 11.05 -6.67
C PHE A 77 -6.67 11.48 -6.56
N ILE A 78 -7.16 11.59 -5.33
CA ILE A 78 -8.44 12.23 -5.05
C ILE A 78 -8.09 13.65 -4.62
N SER A 79 -8.22 14.58 -5.57
CA SER A 79 -8.27 16.01 -5.28
C SER A 79 -9.67 16.28 -4.75
N ASP A 80 -9.78 16.62 -3.48
CA ASP A 80 -11.01 17.19 -2.94
C ASP A 80 -10.85 18.72 -3.05
N ASP A 81 -11.76 19.38 -3.77
CA ASP A 81 -11.70 20.82 -4.07
C ASP A 81 -11.74 21.66 -2.78
N ASP A 82 -12.25 21.11 -1.67
CA ASP A 82 -12.27 21.76 -0.35
C ASP A 82 -10.95 21.60 0.45
N ASN A 83 -9.97 20.86 -0.07
CA ASN A 83 -8.74 20.44 0.64
C ASN A 83 -7.47 20.64 -0.20
N GLU A 84 -7.47 21.61 -1.13
CA GLU A 84 -6.34 21.97 -2.00
C GLU A 84 -5.02 22.22 -1.24
N ASN A 85 -5.06 22.52 0.05
CA ASN A 85 -3.89 22.81 0.89
C ASN A 85 -3.23 21.57 1.54
N ASN A 86 -3.82 20.37 1.45
CA ASN A 86 -3.35 19.18 2.20
C ASN A 86 -2.67 18.09 1.35
N GLY A 87 -2.28 18.40 0.11
CA GLY A 87 -1.40 17.51 -0.66
C GLY A 87 -2.05 16.20 -1.11
N GLY A 88 -3.37 16.19 -1.33
CA GLY A 88 -4.12 15.13 -2.02
C GLY A 88 -4.18 13.80 -1.28
N VAL A 89 -5.38 13.22 -1.15
CA VAL A 89 -5.50 11.85 -0.66
C VAL A 89 -5.03 10.90 -1.77
N MET A 90 -4.00 10.10 -1.49
CA MET A 90 -3.41 9.21 -2.48
C MET A 90 -3.77 7.75 -2.21
N THR A 91 -4.55 7.17 -3.11
CA THR A 91 -4.91 5.75 -3.08
C THR A 91 -3.95 4.95 -3.97
N LEU A 92 -3.36 3.90 -3.42
CA LEU A 92 -2.55 2.91 -4.13
C LEU A 92 -3.42 1.72 -4.50
N VAL A 93 -3.44 1.38 -5.80
CA VAL A 93 -4.02 0.11 -6.26
C VAL A 93 -2.92 -0.93 -6.22
N ILE A 94 -3.13 -2.00 -5.47
CA ILE A 94 -2.14 -3.04 -5.21
C ILE A 94 -2.64 -4.41 -5.63
N GLU A 95 -1.77 -5.27 -6.12
CA GLU A 95 -2.09 -6.65 -6.53
C GLU A 95 -1.21 -7.67 -5.80
N PRO A 96 -1.73 -8.87 -5.47
CA PRO A 96 -0.91 -9.93 -4.88
C PRO A 96 0.33 -10.23 -5.73
N TYR A 97 1.50 -10.11 -5.13
CA TYR A 97 2.78 -10.37 -5.77
C TYR A 97 3.32 -11.74 -5.34
N PHE A 98 3.63 -12.56 -6.34
CA PHE A 98 4.23 -13.88 -6.16
C PHE A 98 5.64 -13.84 -6.74
N VAL A 99 6.64 -14.10 -5.89
CA VAL A 99 8.04 -14.21 -6.33
C VAL A 99 8.11 -15.35 -7.34
N LYS A 100 8.48 -15.02 -8.57
CA LYS A 100 8.74 -16.00 -9.64
C LYS A 100 10.05 -16.74 -9.41
#